data_AF-N1VYE7-F1
#
_entry.id   AF-N1VYE7-F1
#
_cell.length_a   1.000
_cell.length_b   1.000
_cell.length_c   1.000
_cell.angle_alpha   90.00
_cell.angle_beta   90.00
_cell.angle_gamma   90.00
#
_symmetry.space_group_name_H-M   'P 1'
#
loop_
_entity.id
_entity.type
_entity.pdbx_description
1 polymer ?
#
loop_
_entity_poly.entity_id
_entity_poly.type
_entity_poly.pdbx_seq_one_letter_code
_entity_poly.pdbx_strand_id
1 'polypeptide(L)'
;MIEKLVDFSIRRKGTVLLITAIFCLIGLINALKLPIDAVPDVTNVQVTAVTSSPALTPFEVEQFITYPIELELNGIPGAKEIRSISRAGVSSVSVIFEDGTDVWFARQLVNERLKIVDTLIPPEYGSPELAPVATALGDIYEFVLTSDKHSPSELRSYMDWDLSKKLKSIPGVIEINTLGGTLKQYQILIDPKRLVANNLTVSEILDDLKAANFNTGGGYVQKGSEQLVIRGEGQFEGIEEIKRVAVRTSADGIPLLLGQIARVEVGPALRFGIATQKGKEVVAATVIMLLGQNSREVVGRVREKISIFQKTLPDGMKLEPFYDRSNIVAFKPAGFL
;
A
#
# COMPACT_ATOMS: atom_id res chain seq x y z
N MET A 1 -47.49 -24.03 -34.06
CA MET A 1 -46.54 -24.26 -32.94
C MET A 1 -46.89 -23.42 -31.72
N ILE A 2 -47.13 -22.11 -31.88
CA ILE A 2 -47.58 -21.21 -30.80
C ILE A 2 -48.90 -21.67 -30.17
N GLU A 3 -49.90 -22.05 -30.98
CA GLU A 3 -51.18 -22.57 -30.48
C GLU A 3 -51.03 -23.79 -29.55
N LYS A 4 -50.10 -24.71 -29.86
CA LYS A 4 -49.84 -25.88 -29.00
C LYS A 4 -49.22 -25.48 -27.64
N LEU A 5 -48.43 -24.41 -27.63
CA LEU A 5 -47.76 -23.89 -26.43
C LEU A 5 -48.75 -23.15 -25.53
N VAL A 6 -49.69 -22.42 -26.14
CA VAL A 6 -50.82 -21.78 -25.45
C VAL A 6 -51.78 -22.82 -24.90
N ASP A 7 -52.18 -23.82 -25.70
CA ASP A 7 -53.10 -24.88 -25.25
C ASP A 7 -52.48 -25.73 -24.12
N PHE A 8 -51.17 -26.01 -24.18
CA PHE A 8 -50.43 -26.64 -23.07
C PHE A 8 -50.43 -25.79 -21.80
N SER A 9 -50.21 -24.47 -21.93
CA SER A 9 -50.17 -23.53 -20.80
C SER A 9 -51.53 -23.41 -20.11
N ILE A 10 -52.63 -23.42 -20.87
CA ILE A 10 -53.99 -23.36 -20.34
C ILE A 10 -54.38 -24.70 -19.68
N ARG A 11 -54.09 -25.84 -20.32
CA ARG A 11 -54.44 -27.18 -19.78
C ARG A 11 -53.65 -27.53 -18.53
N ARG A 12 -52.40 -27.10 -18.41
CA ARG A 12 -51.53 -27.33 -17.23
C ARG A 12 -51.28 -26.07 -16.40
N LYS A 13 -52.35 -25.32 -16.11
CA LYS A 13 -52.30 -24.08 -15.29
C LYS A 13 -51.51 -24.20 -13.97
N GLY A 14 -51.61 -25.34 -13.28
CA GLY A 14 -50.85 -25.59 -12.04
C GLY A 14 -49.34 -25.68 -12.27
N THR A 15 -48.91 -26.33 -13.35
CA THR A 15 -47.50 -26.40 -13.76
C THR A 15 -46.97 -25.03 -14.16
N VAL A 16 -47.76 -24.24 -14.90
CA VAL A 16 -47.37 -22.87 -15.28
C VAL A 16 -47.21 -21.98 -14.06
N LEU A 17 -48.17 -21.99 -13.12
CA LEU A 17 -48.06 -21.21 -11.88
C LEU A 17 -46.85 -21.60 -11.03
N LEU A 18 -46.55 -22.90 -10.94
CA LEU A 18 -45.38 -23.38 -10.21
C LEU A 18 -44.07 -22.91 -10.87
N ILE A 19 -43.97 -22.99 -12.20
CA ILE A 19 -42.82 -22.47 -12.94
C ILE A 19 -42.69 -20.97 -12.73
N THR A 20 -43.76 -20.19 -12.85
CA THR A 20 -43.75 -18.75 -12.61
C THR A 20 -43.31 -18.42 -11.18
N ALA A 21 -43.82 -19.14 -10.17
CA ALA A 21 -43.41 -18.95 -8.79
C ALA A 21 -41.90 -19.22 -8.58
N ILE A 22 -41.36 -20.27 -9.21
CA ILE A 22 -39.92 -20.56 -9.20
C ILE A 22 -39.13 -19.41 -9.84
N PHE A 23 -39.56 -18.91 -11.01
CA PHE A 23 -38.92 -17.76 -11.66
C PHE A 23 -38.98 -16.49 -10.82
N CYS A 24 -40.12 -16.20 -10.17
CA CYS A 24 -40.24 -15.06 -9.26
C CYS A 24 -39.31 -15.22 -8.04
N LEU A 25 -39.18 -16.42 -7.48
CA LEU A 25 -38.28 -16.68 -6.36
C LEU A 25 -36.81 -16.50 -6.78
N ILE A 26 -36.41 -17.05 -7.93
CA ILE A 26 -35.06 -16.87 -8.50
C ILE A 26 -34.80 -15.39 -8.78
N GLY A 27 -35.77 -14.68 -9.38
CA GLY A 27 -35.70 -13.25 -9.66
C GLY A 27 -35.51 -12.43 -8.38
N LEU A 28 -36.26 -12.75 -7.31
CA LEU A 28 -36.15 -12.09 -6.02
C LEU A 28 -34.77 -12.33 -5.37
N ILE A 29 -34.29 -13.58 -5.39
CA ILE A 29 -32.97 -13.93 -4.86
C ILE A 29 -31.86 -13.17 -5.60
N ASN A 30 -31.94 -13.08 -6.93
CA ASN A 30 -30.95 -12.35 -7.73
C ASN A 30 -31.06 -10.84 -7.54
N ALA A 31 -32.27 -10.29 -7.43
CA ALA A 31 -32.49 -8.86 -7.17
C ALA A 31 -31.89 -8.42 -5.83
N LEU A 32 -31.96 -9.28 -4.80
CA LEU A 32 -31.37 -9.01 -3.49
C LEU A 32 -29.83 -9.13 -3.47
N LYS A 33 -29.23 -9.85 -4.43
CA LYS A 33 -27.77 -10.05 -4.55
C LYS A 33 -27.11 -9.16 -5.60
N LEU A 34 -27.89 -8.36 -6.32
CA LEU A 34 -27.36 -7.54 -7.40
C LEU A 34 -26.39 -6.49 -6.84
N PRO A 35 -25.15 -6.39 -7.33
CA PRO A 35 -24.24 -5.35 -6.90
C PRO A 35 -24.78 -3.98 -7.33
N ILE A 36 -24.77 -3.02 -6.40
CA ILE A 36 -25.22 -1.65 -6.63
C ILE A 36 -24.03 -0.75 -6.41
N ASP A 37 -23.71 0.04 -7.43
CA ASP A 37 -22.72 1.10 -7.35
C ASP A 37 -23.31 2.43 -7.85
N ALA A 38 -22.67 3.55 -7.49
CA ALA A 38 -23.10 4.90 -7.86
C ALA A 38 -22.99 5.16 -9.37
N VAL A 39 -21.98 4.56 -10.01
CA VAL A 39 -21.70 4.71 -11.44
C VAL A 39 -21.17 3.39 -12.01
N PRO A 40 -21.42 3.10 -13.31
CA PRO A 40 -20.70 2.02 -13.98
C PRO A 40 -19.21 2.34 -14.03
N ASP A 41 -18.38 1.32 -13.83
CA ASP A 41 -16.93 1.49 -13.99
C ASP A 41 -16.61 1.60 -15.49
N VAL A 42 -16.13 2.77 -15.89
CA VAL A 42 -15.74 3.10 -17.27
C VAL A 42 -14.23 3.22 -17.43
N THR A 43 -13.46 2.71 -16.45
CA THR A 43 -12.00 2.78 -16.49
C THR A 43 -11.42 1.72 -17.42
N ASN A 44 -10.32 2.08 -18.09
CA ASN A 44 -9.59 1.16 -18.94
C ASN A 44 -8.92 0.06 -18.10
N VAL A 45 -8.72 -1.11 -18.71
CA VAL A 45 -7.87 -2.15 -18.11
C VAL A 45 -6.43 -1.65 -18.17
N GLN A 46 -5.84 -1.38 -17.02
CA GLN A 46 -4.45 -0.92 -16.95
C GLN A 46 -3.70 -1.57 -15.80
N VAL A 47 -2.40 -1.77 -16.01
CA VAL A 47 -1.48 -2.27 -15.01
C VAL A 47 -0.37 -1.24 -14.85
N THR A 48 -0.14 -0.80 -13.63
CA THR A 48 0.87 0.22 -13.33
C THR A 48 2.02 -0.39 -12.54
N ALA A 49 3.25 -0.13 -13.00
CA ALA A 49 4.48 -0.38 -12.28
C ALA A 49 4.98 0.94 -11.67
N VAL A 50 5.30 0.93 -10.38
CA VAL A 50 5.80 2.08 -9.65
C VAL A 50 7.16 1.73 -9.08
N THR A 51 8.13 2.63 -9.25
CA THR A 51 9.46 2.50 -8.68
C THR A 51 9.76 3.73 -7.84
N SER A 52 10.01 3.55 -6.55
CA SER A 52 10.38 4.64 -5.63
C SER A 52 11.89 4.76 -5.57
N SER A 53 12.42 5.94 -5.92
CA SER A 53 13.85 6.25 -5.94
C SER A 53 14.14 7.65 -5.38
N PRO A 54 13.91 7.91 -4.08
CA PRO A 54 13.78 9.26 -3.52
C PRO A 54 14.95 10.23 -3.76
N ALA A 55 16.13 9.71 -4.07
CA ALA A 55 17.34 10.49 -4.29
C ALA A 55 17.51 11.01 -5.73
N LEU A 56 16.78 10.47 -6.70
CA LEU A 56 16.97 10.78 -8.12
C LEU A 56 16.14 11.99 -8.60
N THR A 57 16.74 12.77 -9.50
CA THR A 57 16.05 13.83 -10.23
C THR A 57 15.11 13.26 -11.30
N PRO A 58 14.10 14.01 -11.79
CA PRO A 58 13.18 13.52 -12.83
C PRO A 58 13.90 12.98 -14.08
N PHE A 59 15.00 13.62 -14.48
CA PHE A 59 15.80 13.20 -15.65
C PHE A 59 16.52 11.86 -15.41
N GLU A 60 17.12 11.68 -14.22
CA GLU A 60 17.75 10.41 -13.86
C GLU A 60 16.72 9.30 -13.69
N VAL A 61 15.56 9.60 -13.12
CA VAL A 61 14.43 8.65 -13.02
C VAL A 61 13.94 8.23 -14.41
N GLU A 62 13.88 9.14 -15.38
CA GLU A 62 13.56 8.81 -16.76
C GLU A 62 14.62 7.86 -17.33
N GLN A 63 15.89 8.28 -17.32
CA GLN A 63 16.99 7.59 -17.98
C GLN A 63 17.28 6.20 -17.40
N PHE A 64 17.30 6.07 -16.07
CA PHE A 64 17.76 4.85 -15.40
C PHE A 64 16.64 3.90 -14.98
N ILE A 65 15.39 4.37 -14.91
CA ILE A 65 14.26 3.57 -14.41
C ILE A 65 13.15 3.50 -15.44
N THR A 66 12.58 4.64 -15.80
CA THR A 66 11.34 4.71 -16.58
C THR A 66 11.55 4.20 -18.01
N TYR A 67 12.62 4.66 -18.68
CA TYR A 67 12.92 4.27 -20.06
C TYR A 67 13.24 2.76 -20.20
N PRO A 68 14.07 2.13 -19.35
CA PRO A 68 14.23 0.68 -19.35
C PRO A 68 12.91 -0.09 -19.14
N ILE A 69 12.05 0.38 -18.22
CA ILE A 69 10.74 -0.24 -17.98
C ILE A 69 9.88 -0.15 -19.25
N GLU A 70 9.77 1.03 -19.86
CA GLU A 70 8.98 1.21 -21.10
C GLU A 70 9.48 0.31 -22.23
N LEU A 71 10.79 0.19 -22.40
CA LEU A 71 11.39 -0.62 -23.45
C LEU A 71 11.05 -2.10 -23.29
N GLU A 72 11.12 -2.63 -22.06
CA GLU A 72 10.79 -4.04 -21.77
C GLU A 72 9.28 -4.31 -21.78
N LEU A 73 8.46 -3.31 -21.44
CA LEU A 73 7.00 -3.41 -21.53
C LEU A 73 6.48 -3.19 -22.96
N ASN A 74 7.33 -2.69 -23.87
CA ASN A 74 6.96 -2.51 -25.26
C ASN A 74 6.66 -3.86 -25.94
N GLY A 75 5.59 -3.90 -26.73
CA GLY A 75 5.20 -5.11 -27.46
C GLY A 75 4.56 -6.20 -26.59
N ILE A 76 4.14 -5.89 -25.36
CA ILE A 76 3.29 -6.80 -24.59
C ILE A 76 1.99 -7.08 -25.37
N PRO A 77 1.61 -8.35 -25.56
CA PRO A 77 0.36 -8.70 -26.23
C PRO A 77 -0.86 -8.05 -25.58
N GLY A 78 -1.72 -7.44 -26.40
CA GLY A 78 -2.94 -6.76 -25.94
C GLY A 78 -2.71 -5.37 -25.33
N ALA A 79 -1.47 -4.87 -25.28
CA ALA A 79 -1.19 -3.50 -24.89
C ALA A 79 -1.59 -2.53 -26.02
N LYS A 80 -2.44 -1.55 -25.70
CA LYS A 80 -2.91 -0.50 -26.60
C LYS A 80 -1.97 0.71 -26.58
N GLU A 81 -1.54 1.12 -25.39
CA GLU A 81 -0.61 2.23 -25.19
C GLU A 81 0.15 2.06 -23.87
N ILE A 82 1.33 2.66 -23.78
CA ILE A 82 2.11 2.77 -22.55
C ILE A 82 2.20 4.25 -22.21
N ARG A 83 1.92 4.58 -20.95
CA ARG A 83 2.04 5.95 -20.42
C ARG A 83 2.98 5.93 -19.23
N SER A 84 3.81 6.95 -19.12
CA SER A 84 4.77 7.04 -18.04
C SER A 84 4.83 8.45 -17.46
N ILE A 85 5.21 8.52 -16.20
CA ILE A 85 5.42 9.76 -15.47
C ILE A 85 6.70 9.61 -14.65
N SER A 86 7.70 10.43 -14.97
CA SER A 86 8.94 10.57 -14.20
C SER A 86 8.86 11.82 -13.33
N ARG A 87 8.86 11.65 -12.01
CA ARG A 87 8.92 12.76 -11.04
C ARG A 87 10.13 12.58 -10.14
N ALA A 88 10.48 13.64 -9.40
CA ALA A 88 11.54 13.57 -8.41
C ALA A 88 11.21 12.45 -7.42
N GLY A 89 12.08 11.46 -7.33
CA GLY A 89 11.92 10.36 -6.41
C GLY A 89 10.99 9.22 -6.83
N VAL A 90 10.31 9.27 -7.97
CA VAL A 90 9.33 8.25 -8.35
C VAL A 90 9.14 8.11 -9.86
N SER A 91 9.15 6.87 -10.34
CA SER A 91 8.72 6.48 -11.68
C SER A 91 7.35 5.78 -11.58
N SER A 92 6.45 6.09 -12.51
CA SER A 92 5.18 5.38 -12.68
C SER A 92 4.96 5.08 -14.15
N VAL A 93 4.91 3.80 -14.52
CA VAL A 93 4.66 3.33 -15.89
C VAL A 93 3.37 2.51 -15.93
N SER A 94 2.38 3.00 -16.65
CA SER A 94 1.06 2.38 -16.81
C SER A 94 0.93 1.79 -18.22
N VAL A 95 0.72 0.48 -18.31
CA VAL A 95 0.37 -0.21 -19.55
C VAL A 95 -1.15 -0.30 -19.63
N ILE A 96 -1.73 0.29 -20.67
CA ILE A 96 -3.16 0.27 -20.95
C ILE A 96 -3.43 -0.83 -21.97
N PHE A 97 -4.35 -1.73 -21.65
CA PHE A 97 -4.71 -2.88 -22.48
C PHE A 97 -5.99 -2.63 -23.28
N GLU A 98 -6.24 -3.48 -24.27
CA GLU A 98 -7.51 -3.51 -24.99
C GLU A 98 -8.70 -3.83 -24.06
N ASP A 99 -9.87 -3.29 -24.38
CA ASP A 99 -11.09 -3.48 -23.60
C ASP A 99 -11.46 -4.97 -23.53
N GLY A 100 -11.88 -5.44 -22.36
CA GLY A 100 -12.23 -6.84 -22.12
C GLY A 100 -11.03 -7.76 -21.84
N THR A 101 -9.80 -7.24 -21.85
CA THR A 101 -8.63 -7.99 -21.38
C THR A 101 -8.79 -8.35 -19.90
N ASP A 102 -8.52 -9.61 -19.55
CA ASP A 102 -8.50 -10.02 -18.15
C ASP A 102 -7.35 -9.31 -17.41
N VAL A 103 -7.68 -8.58 -16.34
CA VAL A 103 -6.71 -7.77 -15.58
C VAL A 103 -5.62 -8.61 -14.92
N TRP A 104 -5.93 -9.84 -14.53
CA TRP A 104 -4.97 -10.74 -13.89
C TRP A 104 -4.00 -11.32 -14.91
N PHE A 105 -4.49 -11.63 -16.11
CA PHE A 105 -3.65 -12.00 -17.25
C PHE A 105 -2.72 -10.85 -17.64
N ALA A 106 -3.25 -9.64 -17.81
CA ALA A 106 -2.45 -8.44 -18.07
C ALA A 106 -1.39 -8.22 -16.98
N ARG A 107 -1.77 -8.37 -15.70
CA ARG A 107 -0.85 -8.22 -14.57
C ARG A 107 0.25 -9.27 -14.58
N GLN A 108 -0.06 -10.51 -14.93
CA GLN A 108 0.92 -11.58 -15.06
C GLN A 108 1.94 -11.26 -16.16
N LEU A 109 1.49 -10.83 -17.34
CA LEU A 109 2.38 -10.46 -18.45
C LEU A 109 3.35 -9.33 -18.06
N VAL A 110 2.84 -8.28 -17.43
CA VAL A 110 3.68 -7.17 -16.94
C VAL A 110 4.66 -7.68 -15.88
N ASN A 111 4.21 -8.49 -14.93
CA ASN A 111 5.07 -9.04 -13.88
C ASN A 111 6.23 -9.88 -14.44
N GLU A 112 5.99 -10.64 -15.50
CA GLU A 112 7.03 -11.42 -16.17
C GLU A 112 8.11 -10.54 -16.80
N ARG A 113 7.71 -9.41 -17.40
CA ARG A 113 8.66 -8.42 -17.96
C ARG A 113 9.41 -7.64 -16.88
N LEU A 114 8.74 -7.25 -15.80
CA LEU A 114 9.37 -6.50 -14.71
C LEU A 114 10.52 -7.28 -14.04
N LYS A 115 10.48 -8.62 -14.03
CA LYS A 115 11.60 -9.43 -13.55
C LYS A 115 12.88 -9.25 -14.38
N ILE A 116 12.75 -8.96 -15.66
CA ILE A 116 13.89 -8.66 -16.54
C ILE A 116 14.38 -7.25 -16.23
N VAL A 117 13.46 -6.28 -16.10
CA VAL A 117 13.79 -4.89 -15.76
C VAL A 117 14.54 -4.77 -14.44
N ASP A 118 14.19 -5.58 -13.44
CA ASP A 118 14.87 -5.60 -12.13
C ASP A 118 16.37 -5.96 -12.24
N THR A 119 16.79 -6.61 -13.33
CA THR A 119 18.22 -6.87 -13.62
C THR A 119 18.93 -5.71 -14.32
N LEU A 120 18.16 -4.79 -14.93
CA LEU A 120 18.67 -3.63 -15.67
C LEU A 120 18.78 -2.38 -14.77
N ILE A 121 17.95 -2.30 -13.74
CA ILE A 121 17.94 -1.18 -12.79
C ILE A 121 18.94 -1.47 -11.67
N PRO A 122 19.89 -0.56 -11.38
CA PRO A 122 20.77 -0.69 -10.22
C PRO A 122 19.95 -0.84 -8.93
N PRO A 123 20.31 -1.79 -8.03
CA PRO A 123 19.56 -2.02 -6.79
C PRO A 123 19.42 -0.77 -5.91
N GLU A 124 20.38 0.16 -5.99
CA GLU A 124 20.38 1.42 -5.25
C GLU A 124 19.26 2.36 -5.69
N TYR A 125 18.73 2.19 -6.91
CA TYR A 125 17.68 3.02 -7.49
C TYR A 125 16.27 2.49 -7.23
N GLY A 126 16.16 1.33 -6.57
CA GLY A 126 14.89 0.72 -6.20
C GLY A 126 14.35 -0.27 -7.24
N SER A 127 13.47 -1.15 -6.79
CA SER A 127 12.85 -2.19 -7.62
C SER A 127 11.45 -1.76 -8.08
N PRO A 128 11.06 -2.02 -9.34
CA PRO A 128 9.69 -1.79 -9.80
C PRO A 128 8.70 -2.71 -9.10
N GLU A 129 7.63 -2.14 -8.57
CA GLU A 129 6.53 -2.86 -7.94
C GLU A 129 5.22 -2.62 -8.68
N LEU A 130 4.37 -3.65 -8.76
CA LEU A 130 3.07 -3.52 -9.38
C LEU A 130 2.08 -2.85 -8.44
N ALA A 131 1.57 -1.68 -8.83
CA ALA A 131 0.49 -0.98 -8.15
C ALA A 131 -0.73 -1.88 -7.97
N PRO A 132 -1.58 -1.65 -6.96
CA PRO A 132 -2.76 -2.48 -6.72
C PRO A 132 -3.74 -2.55 -7.87
N VAL A 133 -4.51 -3.63 -7.91
CA VAL A 133 -5.57 -3.85 -8.90
C VAL A 133 -6.81 -3.05 -8.46
N ALA A 134 -6.73 -1.74 -8.65
CA ALA A 134 -7.75 -0.77 -8.32
C ALA A 134 -7.93 0.24 -9.47
N THR A 135 -9.05 0.94 -9.46
CA THR A 135 -9.36 1.99 -10.43
C THR A 135 -9.34 3.35 -9.75
N ALA A 136 -9.38 4.44 -10.52
CA ALA A 136 -9.53 5.79 -9.95
C ALA A 136 -10.85 5.96 -9.16
N LEU A 137 -11.82 5.08 -9.39
CA LEU A 137 -13.07 5.00 -8.63
C LEU A 137 -12.96 4.01 -7.47
N GLY A 138 -11.79 3.45 -7.17
CA GLY A 138 -11.57 2.47 -6.11
C GLY A 138 -11.63 3.05 -4.70
N ASP A 139 -11.60 4.38 -4.56
CA ASP A 139 -11.65 5.07 -3.27
C ASP A 139 -13.07 5.03 -2.71
N ILE A 140 -13.25 4.26 -1.64
CA ILE A 140 -14.59 3.94 -1.11
C ILE A 140 -14.86 4.53 0.27
N TYR A 141 -13.82 4.81 1.05
CA TYR A 141 -13.96 5.29 2.41
C TYR A 141 -12.71 6.07 2.83
N GLU A 142 -12.88 7.28 3.35
CA GLU A 142 -11.76 8.11 3.83
C GLU A 142 -12.04 8.64 5.22
N PHE A 143 -10.99 8.64 6.04
CA PHE A 143 -11.06 9.10 7.42
C PHE A 143 -9.75 9.74 7.84
N VAL A 144 -9.82 10.54 8.89
CA VAL A 144 -8.64 11.10 9.55
C VAL A 144 -8.46 10.48 10.93
N LEU A 145 -7.20 10.26 11.31
CA LEU A 145 -6.80 9.97 12.67
C LEU A 145 -6.27 11.26 13.29
N THR A 146 -6.91 11.68 14.37
CA THR A 146 -6.53 12.86 15.15
C THR A 146 -6.25 12.49 16.59
N SER A 147 -5.45 13.30 17.28
CA SER A 147 -5.29 13.19 18.73
C SER A 147 -4.94 14.52 19.38
N ASP A 148 -5.34 14.66 20.64
CA ASP A 148 -4.98 15.75 21.55
C ASP A 148 -3.73 15.46 22.38
N LYS A 149 -3.22 14.22 22.38
CA LYS A 149 -2.10 13.77 23.23
C LYS A 149 -0.88 13.26 22.46
N HIS A 150 -1.03 12.95 21.18
CA HIS A 150 0.02 12.31 20.38
C HIS A 150 0.59 13.25 19.32
N SER A 151 1.87 13.09 19.04
CA SER A 151 2.58 13.78 17.96
C SER A 151 2.13 13.28 16.58
N PRO A 152 2.30 14.08 15.50
CA PRO A 152 2.04 13.63 14.14
C PRO A 152 2.83 12.37 13.73
N SER A 153 3.99 12.13 14.35
CA SER A 153 4.80 10.95 14.08
C SER A 153 4.21 9.69 14.72
N GLU A 154 3.74 9.78 15.96
CA GLU A 154 3.05 8.67 16.63
C GLU A 154 1.74 8.31 15.92
N LEU A 155 0.97 9.32 15.51
CA LEU A 155 -0.24 9.11 14.71
C LEU A 155 0.07 8.42 13.38
N ARG A 156 1.11 8.87 12.67
CA ARG A 156 1.54 8.27 11.41
C ARG A 156 2.01 6.84 11.60
N SER A 157 2.84 6.58 12.62
CA SER A 157 3.30 5.23 12.95
C SER A 157 2.13 4.30 13.33
N TYR A 158 1.17 4.77 14.12
CA TYR A 158 -0.01 3.98 14.48
C TYR A 158 -0.90 3.68 13.26
N MET A 159 -1.10 4.67 12.39
CA MET A 159 -1.84 4.49 11.14
C MET A 159 -1.17 3.41 10.27
N ASP A 160 0.11 3.53 9.98
CA ASP A 160 0.81 2.64 9.04
C ASP A 160 0.99 1.22 9.60
N TRP A 161 1.36 1.09 10.88
CA TRP A 161 1.79 -0.19 11.47
C TRP A 161 0.69 -0.98 12.16
N ASP A 162 -0.39 -0.33 12.60
CA ASP A 162 -1.51 -0.98 13.28
C ASP A 162 -2.80 -0.91 12.46
N LEU A 163 -3.34 0.30 12.21
CA LEU A 163 -4.64 0.46 11.57
C LEU A 163 -4.66 -0.01 10.12
N SER A 164 -3.72 0.45 9.29
CA SER A 164 -3.67 0.09 7.86
C SER A 164 -3.55 -1.41 7.65
N LYS A 165 -2.77 -2.12 8.49
CA LYS A 165 -2.64 -3.59 8.40
C LYS A 165 -3.94 -4.30 8.74
N LYS A 166 -4.62 -3.86 9.80
CA LYS A 166 -5.90 -4.43 10.21
C LYS A 166 -7.00 -4.13 9.18
N LEU A 167 -7.02 -2.94 8.59
CA LEU A 167 -7.99 -2.57 7.55
C LEU A 167 -7.74 -3.31 6.24
N LYS A 168 -6.47 -3.51 5.84
CA LYS A 168 -6.10 -4.28 4.66
C LYS A 168 -6.53 -5.76 4.74
N SER A 169 -6.74 -6.31 5.93
CA SER A 169 -7.28 -7.68 6.11
C SER A 169 -8.78 -7.81 5.81
N ILE A 170 -9.50 -6.70 5.59
CA ILE A 170 -10.93 -6.74 5.26
C ILE A 170 -11.09 -7.24 3.82
N PRO A 171 -11.90 -8.29 3.56
CA PRO A 171 -12.00 -8.82 2.21
C PRO A 171 -12.46 -7.76 1.20
N GLY A 172 -11.89 -7.72 0.00
CA GLY A 172 -12.24 -6.72 -1.01
C GLY A 172 -11.65 -5.32 -0.79
N VAL A 173 -10.91 -5.08 0.30
CA VAL A 173 -9.95 -3.98 0.39
C VAL A 173 -8.63 -4.47 -0.21
N ILE A 174 -8.03 -3.67 -1.10
CA ILE A 174 -6.73 -4.02 -1.71
C ILE A 174 -5.58 -3.19 -1.15
N GLU A 175 -5.85 -1.94 -0.78
CA GLU A 175 -4.84 -1.01 -0.29
C GLU A 175 -5.43 0.01 0.68
N ILE A 176 -4.57 0.51 1.57
CA ILE A 176 -4.86 1.65 2.45
C ILE A 176 -3.77 2.68 2.18
N ASN A 177 -4.15 3.80 1.58
CA ASN A 177 -3.22 4.88 1.28
C ASN A 177 -3.23 5.91 2.41
N THR A 178 -2.08 6.10 3.06
CA THR A 178 -1.92 7.03 4.18
C THR A 178 -1.26 8.33 3.73
N LEU A 179 -1.84 9.47 4.12
CA LEU A 179 -1.37 10.80 3.75
C LEU A 179 -1.26 11.68 4.99
N GLY A 180 -0.25 12.56 5.02
CA GLY A 180 -0.01 13.45 6.15
C GLY A 180 0.71 12.77 7.32
N GLY A 181 0.86 13.52 8.41
CA GLY A 181 1.75 13.18 9.51
C GLY A 181 3.22 13.15 9.11
N THR A 182 4.07 12.72 10.05
CA THR A 182 5.53 12.69 9.86
C THR A 182 6.06 11.28 10.02
N LEU A 183 6.57 10.69 8.93
CA LEU A 183 7.20 9.37 9.00
C LEU A 183 8.44 9.45 9.91
N LYS A 184 8.49 8.60 10.93
CA LYS A 184 9.60 8.55 11.88
C LYS A 184 10.87 8.07 11.18
N GLN A 185 11.94 8.85 11.24
CA GLN A 185 13.25 8.49 10.70
C GLN A 185 14.34 8.69 11.76
N TYR A 186 15.23 7.71 11.91
CA TYR A 186 16.48 7.89 12.64
C TYR A 186 17.48 8.58 11.71
N GLN A 187 17.93 9.77 12.10
CA GLN A 187 18.81 10.62 11.32
C GLN A 187 20.20 10.64 11.95
N ILE A 188 21.22 10.40 11.13
CA ILE A 188 22.62 10.39 11.53
C ILE A 188 23.28 11.61 10.88
N LEU A 189 23.39 12.69 11.65
CA LEU A 189 23.96 13.97 11.20
C LEU A 189 25.46 13.96 11.48
N ILE A 190 26.23 13.58 10.46
CA ILE A 190 27.68 13.41 10.55
C ILE A 190 28.39 14.78 10.51
N ASP A 191 29.39 14.99 11.38
CA ASP A 191 30.24 16.18 11.35
C ASP A 191 31.41 16.00 10.36
N PRO A 192 31.45 16.76 9.24
CA PRO A 192 32.51 16.61 8.24
C PRO A 192 33.91 16.86 8.80
N LYS A 193 34.06 17.74 9.80
CA LYS A 193 35.37 18.03 10.41
C LYS A 193 35.89 16.82 11.17
N ARG A 194 34.99 16.10 11.85
CA ARG A 194 35.35 14.88 12.60
C ARG A 194 35.66 13.71 11.67
N LEU A 195 35.00 13.61 10.51
CA LEU A 195 35.38 12.64 9.47
C LEU A 195 36.80 12.85 8.99
N VAL A 196 37.13 14.08 8.59
CA VAL A 196 38.47 14.43 8.09
C VAL A 196 39.53 14.20 9.16
N ALA A 197 39.29 14.62 10.41
CA ALA A 197 40.22 14.44 11.52
C ALA A 197 40.51 12.97 11.83
N ASN A 198 39.57 12.07 11.55
CA ASN A 198 39.72 10.64 11.77
C ASN A 198 40.02 9.84 10.50
N ASN A 199 40.23 10.51 9.36
CA ASN A 199 40.43 9.89 8.04
C ASN A 199 39.38 8.80 7.74
N LEU A 200 38.10 9.18 7.90
CA LEU A 200 36.93 8.35 7.64
C LEU A 200 36.11 8.92 6.48
N THR A 201 35.54 8.02 5.69
CA THR A 201 34.60 8.34 4.62
C THR A 201 33.16 8.04 5.05
N VAL A 202 32.19 8.65 4.37
CA VAL A 202 30.77 8.34 4.59
C VAL A 202 30.45 6.90 4.19
N SER A 203 31.11 6.36 3.15
CA SER A 203 30.90 4.98 2.70
C SER A 203 31.28 3.97 3.78
N GLU A 204 32.45 4.14 4.42
CA GLU A 204 32.89 3.26 5.51
C GLU A 204 31.87 3.24 6.66
N ILE A 205 31.35 4.40 7.06
CA ILE A 205 30.33 4.49 8.11
C ILE A 205 29.03 3.79 7.71
N LEU A 206 28.62 3.91 6.44
CA LEU A 206 27.44 3.22 5.93
C LEU A 206 27.63 1.69 5.98
N ASP A 207 28.81 1.21 5.64
CA ASP A 207 29.13 -0.21 5.68
C ASP A 207 29.17 -0.75 7.12
N ASP A 208 29.77 -0.01 8.05
CA ASP A 208 29.79 -0.34 9.48
C ASP A 208 28.37 -0.37 10.07
N LEU A 209 27.53 0.60 9.72
CA LEU A 209 26.13 0.64 10.14
C LEU A 209 25.32 -0.54 9.62
N LYS A 210 25.53 -0.94 8.35
CA LYS A 210 24.88 -2.11 7.75
C LYS A 210 25.35 -3.40 8.42
N ALA A 211 26.65 -3.52 8.68
CA ALA A 211 27.23 -4.69 9.34
C ALA A 211 26.79 -4.81 10.81
N ALA A 212 26.53 -3.70 11.48
CA ALA A 212 26.05 -3.69 12.87
C ALA A 212 24.54 -3.98 12.98
N ASN A 213 23.73 -3.65 11.97
CA ASN A 213 22.27 -3.71 12.03
C ASN A 213 21.68 -4.97 11.36
N PHE A 214 22.08 -6.17 11.81
CA PHE A 214 21.44 -7.40 11.36
C PHE A 214 21.38 -8.46 12.46
N ASN A 215 20.34 -9.29 12.43
CA ASN A 215 20.22 -10.46 13.30
C ASN A 215 20.81 -11.68 12.59
N THR A 216 21.52 -12.53 13.34
CA THR A 216 22.15 -13.74 12.79
C THR A 216 21.63 -15.01 13.47
N GLY A 217 21.53 -16.11 12.72
CA GLY A 217 21.17 -17.42 13.23
C GLY A 217 22.42 -18.22 13.61
N GLY A 218 22.48 -18.72 14.84
CA GLY A 218 23.60 -19.53 15.34
C GLY A 218 23.34 -21.05 15.31
N GLY A 219 22.26 -21.50 14.66
CA GLY A 219 21.82 -22.88 14.68
C GLY A 219 21.18 -23.27 16.02
N TYR A 220 21.43 -24.49 16.49
CA TYR A 220 20.96 -24.95 17.79
C TYR A 220 22.00 -25.82 18.49
N VAL A 221 21.94 -25.85 19.81
CA VAL A 221 22.71 -26.76 20.65
C VAL A 221 21.74 -27.75 21.27
N GLN A 222 22.00 -29.04 21.07
CA GLN A 222 21.21 -30.09 21.70
C GLN A 222 21.63 -30.26 23.15
N LYS A 223 20.67 -30.20 24.08
CA LYS A 223 20.87 -30.41 25.51
C LYS A 223 19.86 -31.42 26.02
N GLY A 224 20.30 -32.67 26.14
CA GLY A 224 19.41 -33.79 26.47
C GLY A 224 18.38 -34.02 25.37
N SER A 225 17.09 -33.99 25.73
CA SER A 225 15.96 -34.09 24.79
C SER A 225 15.50 -32.74 24.22
N GLU A 226 16.19 -31.64 24.53
CA GLU A 226 15.84 -30.30 24.06
C GLU A 226 16.83 -29.77 23.01
N GLN A 227 16.35 -28.89 22.13
CA GLN A 227 17.18 -28.12 21.20
C GLN A 227 17.12 -26.64 21.56
N LEU A 228 18.25 -26.08 21.95
CA LEU A 228 18.39 -24.66 22.30
C LEU A 228 18.83 -23.89 21.06
N VAL A 229 17.93 -23.09 20.49
CA VAL A 229 18.22 -22.26 19.31
C VAL A 229 19.11 -21.09 19.71
N ILE A 230 20.20 -20.88 18.97
CA ILE A 230 21.11 -19.75 19.15
C ILE A 230 20.69 -18.65 18.19
N ARG A 231 20.49 -17.44 18.71
CA ARG A 231 20.19 -16.22 17.95
C ARG A 231 21.16 -15.13 18.36
N GLY A 232 21.80 -14.49 17.39
CA GLY A 232 22.52 -13.23 17.57
C GLY A 232 21.58 -12.06 17.29
N GLU A 233 21.46 -11.17 18.26
CA GLU A 233 20.65 -9.96 18.19
C GLU A 233 21.56 -8.76 17.90
N GLY A 234 21.38 -8.14 16.73
CA GLY A 234 22.13 -6.96 16.29
C GLY A 234 21.26 -5.85 15.73
N GLN A 235 19.95 -6.08 15.57
CA GLN A 235 19.02 -5.05 15.12
C GLN A 235 18.93 -3.91 16.14
N PHE A 236 19.02 -2.66 15.66
CA PHE A 236 18.90 -1.49 16.53
C PHE A 236 17.47 -1.30 17.05
N GLU A 237 17.33 -1.14 18.36
CA GLU A 237 16.07 -0.79 19.02
C GLU A 237 15.89 0.73 19.20
N GLY A 238 16.98 1.49 19.21
CA GLY A 238 16.93 2.93 19.44
C GLY A 238 18.21 3.70 19.18
N ILE A 239 18.15 5.00 19.45
CA ILE A 239 19.24 5.97 19.20
C ILE A 239 20.55 5.55 19.90
N GLU A 240 20.47 5.07 21.14
CA GLU A 240 21.66 4.76 21.94
C GLU A 240 22.46 3.57 21.38
N GLU A 241 21.81 2.62 20.72
CA GLU A 241 22.51 1.53 20.03
C GLU A 241 23.21 2.02 18.77
N ILE A 242 22.54 2.85 17.98
CA ILE A 242 23.13 3.48 16.79
C ILE A 242 24.38 4.28 17.18
N LYS A 243 24.32 5.06 18.28
CA LYS A 243 25.47 5.83 18.78
C LYS A 243 26.66 4.96 19.20
N ARG A 244 26.42 3.73 19.64
CA ARG A 244 27.43 2.78 20.14
C ARG A 244 28.09 1.96 19.03
N VAL A 245 27.69 2.14 17.78
CA VAL A 245 28.35 1.50 16.63
C VAL A 245 29.80 1.97 16.57
N ALA A 246 30.74 1.02 16.59
CA ALA A 246 32.15 1.30 16.40
C ALA A 246 32.41 1.48 14.89
N VAL A 247 32.88 2.67 14.50
CA VAL A 247 33.18 3.02 13.10
C VAL A 247 34.67 2.94 12.77
N ARG A 248 35.50 2.77 13.80
CA ARG A 248 36.93 2.50 13.70
C ARG A 248 37.42 1.95 15.01
N THR A 249 38.42 1.08 14.97
CA THR A 249 39.14 0.64 16.16
C THR A 249 40.61 0.99 15.98
N SER A 250 41.15 1.81 16.87
CA SER A 250 42.57 2.18 16.87
C SER A 250 43.43 0.94 17.13
N ALA A 251 44.73 0.99 16.76
CA ALA A 251 45.68 -0.10 17.02
C ALA A 251 45.76 -0.47 18.52
N ASP A 252 45.53 0.51 19.40
CA ASP A 252 45.50 0.35 20.86
C ASP A 252 44.20 -0.29 21.39
N GLY A 253 43.28 -0.69 20.49
CA GLY A 253 42.02 -1.36 20.84
C GLY A 253 40.87 -0.43 21.27
N ILE A 254 41.08 0.89 21.28
CA ILE A 254 40.05 1.87 21.62
C ILE A 254 39.12 2.11 20.41
N PRO A 255 37.81 1.82 20.52
CA PRO A 255 36.87 2.09 19.43
C PRO A 255 36.49 3.57 19.37
N LEU A 256 36.45 4.12 18.16
CA LEU A 256 35.77 5.36 17.84
C LEU A 256 34.30 5.04 17.58
N LEU A 257 33.42 5.57 18.41
CA LEU A 257 31.98 5.33 18.32
C LEU A 257 31.31 6.36 17.41
N LEU A 258 30.23 5.97 16.74
CA LEU A 258 29.47 6.85 15.85
C LEU A 258 28.99 8.11 16.59
N GLY A 259 28.53 7.98 17.83
CA GLY A 259 28.10 9.12 18.65
C GLY A 259 29.20 10.15 18.93
N GLN A 260 30.47 9.79 18.74
CA GLN A 260 31.61 10.71 18.85
C GLN A 260 31.88 11.47 17.56
N ILE A 261 31.31 11.10 16.42
CA ILE A 261 31.53 11.78 15.13
C ILE A 261 30.24 12.26 14.45
N ALA A 262 29.08 11.82 14.94
CA ALA A 262 27.78 12.18 14.42
C ALA A 262 26.76 12.43 15.55
N ARG A 263 25.79 13.29 15.28
CA ARG A 263 24.59 13.43 16.12
C ARG A 263 23.52 12.48 15.59
N VAL A 264 22.99 11.65 16.48
CA VAL A 264 21.90 10.73 16.14
C VAL A 264 20.63 11.22 16.82
N GLU A 265 19.60 11.49 16.02
CA GLU A 265 18.30 11.99 16.48
C GLU A 265 17.14 11.35 15.73
N VAL A 266 15.94 11.46 16.29
CA VAL A 266 14.70 11.07 15.60
C VAL A 266 14.11 12.32 14.98
N GLY A 267 13.91 12.29 13.67
CA GLY A 267 13.33 13.38 12.89
C GLY A 267 12.28 12.88 11.89
N PRO A 268 11.59 13.81 11.21
CA PRO A 268 10.69 13.46 10.14
C PRO A 268 11.48 13.05 8.88
N ALA A 269 11.01 12.03 8.18
CA ALA A 269 11.48 11.76 6.83
C ALA A 269 11.08 12.89 5.85
N LEU A 270 11.73 12.93 4.69
CA LEU A 270 11.35 13.87 3.63
C LEU A 270 9.88 13.69 3.28
N ARG A 271 9.14 14.79 3.27
CA ARG A 271 7.68 14.79 3.11
C ARG A 271 7.31 15.04 1.66
N PHE A 272 6.61 14.09 1.06
CA PHE A 272 6.07 14.21 -0.31
C PHE A 272 4.57 14.56 -0.34
N GLY A 273 3.94 14.71 0.82
CA GLY A 273 2.51 15.04 0.92
C GLY A 273 2.12 15.56 2.30
N ILE A 274 1.05 16.36 2.33
CA ILE A 274 0.47 16.96 3.54
C ILE A 274 -1.04 16.74 3.47
N ALA A 275 -1.64 16.35 4.59
CA ALA A 275 -3.08 16.32 4.75
C ALA A 275 -3.49 17.32 5.82
N THR A 276 -4.53 18.11 5.54
CA THR A 276 -5.07 19.06 6.52
C THR A 276 -6.57 18.91 6.63
N GLN A 277 -7.09 19.11 7.84
CA GLN A 277 -8.51 19.18 8.13
C GLN A 277 -8.76 20.49 8.88
N LYS A 278 -9.62 21.36 8.32
CA LYS A 278 -9.94 22.68 8.91
C LYS A 278 -8.68 23.51 9.26
N GLY A 279 -7.67 23.47 8.39
CA GLY A 279 -6.42 24.22 8.57
C GLY A 279 -5.41 23.63 9.57
N LYS A 280 -5.69 22.45 10.15
CA LYS A 280 -4.75 21.72 11.00
C LYS A 280 -4.22 20.50 10.28
N GLU A 281 -2.94 20.19 10.45
CA GLU A 281 -2.35 18.98 9.89
C GLU A 281 -2.92 17.73 10.58
N VAL A 282 -3.25 16.71 9.78
CA VAL A 282 -3.83 15.45 10.23
C VAL A 282 -3.17 14.27 9.52
N VAL A 283 -3.41 13.05 10.01
CA VAL A 283 -3.10 11.82 9.29
C VAL A 283 -4.39 11.31 8.67
N ALA A 284 -4.48 11.35 7.35
CA ALA A 284 -5.61 10.82 6.59
C ALA A 284 -5.29 9.43 6.06
N ALA A 285 -6.33 8.61 5.88
CA ALA A 285 -6.24 7.34 5.19
C ALA A 285 -7.42 7.16 4.23
N THR A 286 -7.10 6.66 3.04
CA THR A 286 -8.05 6.29 2.00
C THR A 286 -8.08 4.78 1.87
N VAL A 287 -9.26 4.19 1.98
CA VAL A 287 -9.50 2.77 1.79
C VAL A 287 -9.82 2.52 0.32
N ILE A 288 -8.97 1.72 -0.33
CA ILE A 288 -9.07 1.41 -1.74
C ILE A 288 -9.63 -0.01 -1.91
N MET A 289 -10.70 -0.09 -2.68
CA MET A 289 -11.38 -1.32 -3.02
C MET A 289 -10.67 -2.07 -4.15
N LEU A 290 -10.65 -3.39 -4.06
CA LEU A 290 -10.23 -4.25 -5.16
C LEU A 290 -11.20 -4.11 -6.34
N LEU A 291 -10.67 -4.02 -7.55
CA LEU A 291 -11.47 -3.99 -8.79
C LEU A 291 -12.49 -5.15 -8.84
N GLY A 292 -13.71 -4.85 -9.29
CA GLY A 292 -14.79 -5.83 -9.43
C GLY A 292 -15.53 -6.19 -8.13
N GLN A 293 -15.14 -5.60 -6.99
CA GLN A 293 -15.89 -5.77 -5.73
C GLN A 293 -17.09 -4.82 -5.65
N ASN A 294 -18.02 -5.14 -4.75
CA ASN A 294 -19.19 -4.32 -4.46
C ASN A 294 -18.86 -3.26 -3.40
N SER A 295 -18.85 -1.99 -3.80
CA SER A 295 -18.50 -0.87 -2.92
C SER A 295 -19.38 -0.79 -1.68
N ARG A 296 -20.70 -1.02 -1.79
CA ARG A 296 -21.63 -0.99 -0.66
C ARG A 296 -21.29 -2.06 0.40
N GLU A 297 -20.97 -3.27 -0.04
CA GLU A 297 -20.63 -4.37 0.86
C GLU A 297 -19.27 -4.19 1.53
N VAL A 298 -18.27 -3.71 0.77
CA VAL A 298 -16.92 -3.47 1.31
C VAL A 298 -16.96 -2.31 2.31
N VAL A 299 -17.62 -1.19 1.97
CA VAL A 299 -17.78 -0.04 2.87
C VAL A 299 -18.51 -0.43 4.15
N GLY A 300 -19.55 -1.26 4.08
CA GLY A 300 -20.25 -1.75 5.27
C GLY A 300 -19.32 -2.46 6.25
N ARG A 301 -18.44 -3.32 5.73
CA ARG A 301 -17.45 -4.06 6.53
C ARG A 301 -16.35 -3.16 7.09
N VAL A 302 -15.91 -2.18 6.30
CA VAL A 302 -14.95 -1.15 6.74
C VAL A 302 -15.54 -0.33 7.89
N ARG A 303 -16.77 0.16 7.75
CA ARG A 303 -17.46 0.95 8.78
C ARG A 303 -17.62 0.17 10.08
N GLU A 304 -17.99 -1.11 10.00
CA GLU A 304 -18.08 -2.00 11.16
C GLU A 304 -16.72 -2.11 11.86
N LYS A 305 -15.64 -2.38 11.11
CA LYS A 305 -14.29 -2.49 11.66
C LYS A 305 -13.78 -1.19 12.26
N ILE A 306 -14.01 -0.05 11.62
CA ILE A 306 -13.67 1.28 12.15
C ILE A 306 -14.40 1.52 13.48
N SER A 307 -15.68 1.16 13.57
CA SER A 307 -16.46 1.29 14.80
C SER A 307 -15.94 0.43 15.95
N ILE A 308 -15.39 -0.75 15.63
CA ILE A 308 -14.70 -1.61 16.61
C ILE A 308 -13.37 -0.99 17.02
N PHE A 309 -12.55 -0.57 16.05
CA PHE A 309 -11.24 0.01 16.34
C PHE A 309 -11.32 1.29 17.15
N GLN A 310 -12.33 2.13 16.89
CA GLN A 310 -12.61 3.33 17.68
C GLN A 310 -12.70 3.06 19.19
N LYS A 311 -13.13 1.87 19.61
CA LYS A 311 -13.23 1.46 21.02
C LYS A 311 -11.91 0.97 21.62
N THR A 312 -10.95 0.59 20.78
CA THR A 312 -9.64 0.04 21.17
C THR A 312 -8.49 1.00 20.87
N LEU A 313 -8.80 2.22 20.43
CA LEU A 313 -7.79 3.24 20.16
C LEU A 313 -7.07 3.64 21.46
N PRO A 314 -5.77 3.96 21.39
CA PRO A 314 -5.07 4.61 22.48
C PRO A 314 -5.76 5.90 22.95
N ASP A 315 -5.63 6.21 24.24
CA ASP A 315 -6.27 7.37 24.86
C ASP A 315 -5.99 8.67 24.11
N GLY A 316 -7.07 9.36 23.71
CA GLY A 316 -6.98 10.63 22.99
C GLY A 316 -6.87 10.50 21.48
N MET A 317 -6.77 9.29 20.91
CA MET A 317 -6.89 9.11 19.45
C MET A 317 -8.36 8.99 19.02
N LYS A 318 -8.69 9.56 17.85
CA LYS A 318 -10.05 9.51 17.27
C LYS A 318 -9.99 9.29 15.75
N LEU A 319 -10.84 8.40 15.25
CA LEU A 319 -11.08 8.22 13.83
C LEU A 319 -12.33 9.01 13.43
N GLU A 320 -12.16 9.93 12.50
CA GLU A 320 -13.25 10.76 11.98
C GLU A 320 -13.41 10.52 10.47
N PRO A 321 -14.43 9.79 10.03
CA PRO A 321 -14.71 9.63 8.61
C PRO A 321 -15.20 10.95 8.01
N PHE A 322 -14.74 11.24 6.79
CA PHE A 322 -15.18 12.41 6.04
C PHE A 322 -15.65 12.08 4.62
N TYR A 323 -15.32 10.90 4.10
CA TYR A 323 -15.89 10.37 2.87
C TYR A 323 -16.36 8.94 3.07
N ASP A 324 -17.58 8.67 2.59
CA ASP A 324 -18.20 7.36 2.60
C ASP A 324 -19.04 7.21 1.33
N ARG A 325 -18.58 6.36 0.41
CA ARG A 325 -19.23 6.19 -0.90
C ARG A 325 -20.67 5.70 -0.80
N SER A 326 -21.03 4.97 0.27
CA SER A 326 -22.39 4.47 0.43
C SER A 326 -23.42 5.58 0.65
N ASN A 327 -23.01 6.76 1.12
CA ASN A 327 -23.92 7.91 1.25
C ASN A 327 -24.39 8.43 -0.11
N ILE A 328 -23.55 8.32 -1.15
CA ILE A 328 -23.89 8.68 -2.52
C ILE A 328 -24.83 7.63 -3.12
N VAL A 329 -24.53 6.34 -2.90
CA VAL A 329 -25.39 5.23 -3.34
C VAL A 329 -26.77 5.25 -2.64
N ALA A 330 -26.82 5.72 -1.40
CA ALA A 330 -28.05 5.84 -0.62
C ALA A 330 -28.88 7.10 -0.96
N PHE A 331 -28.42 7.94 -1.89
CA PHE A 331 -29.15 9.15 -2.30
C PHE A 331 -30.49 8.76 -2.94
N LYS A 332 -31.54 8.73 -2.12
CA LYS A 332 -32.92 8.87 -2.61
C LYS A 332 -33.05 10.29 -3.16
N PRO A 333 -33.46 10.49 -4.43
CA PRO A 333 -33.78 11.83 -4.91
C PRO A 333 -34.84 12.42 -3.99
N ALA A 334 -34.48 13.49 -3.29
CA ALA A 334 -35.44 14.32 -2.58
C ALA A 334 -36.34 14.97 -3.63
N GLY A 335 -37.60 14.52 -3.69
CA GLY A 335 -38.70 15.25 -4.34
C GLY A 335 -38.63 15.38 -5.85
N PHE A 336 -39.15 14.36 -6.55
CA PHE A 336 -40.01 14.61 -7.70
C PHE A 336 -41.37 13.97 -7.39
N LEU A 337 -42.27 14.76 -6.81
CA LEU A 337 -43.72 14.61 -6.87
C LEU A 337 -44.29 15.96 -7.31
#